data_AF-A0A9E4V949-F1
#
_entry.id   AF-A0A9E4V949-F1
#
_cell.length_a   1.000
_cell.length_b   1.000
_cell.length_c   1.000
_cell.angle_alpha   90.00
_cell.angle_beta   90.00
_cell.angle_gamma   90.00
#
_symmetry.space_group_name_H-M   'P 1'
#
loop_
_entity.id
_entity.type
_entity.pdbx_description
1 polymer ?
#
loop_
_entity_poly.entity_id
_entity_poly.type
_entity_poly.pdbx_seq_one_letter_code
_entity_poly.pdbx_strand_id
1 'polypeptide(L)'
;MSSREKGYVLILVLVLLAVGSLLIGPLLSLAGTVLKSKQVITDTLMEQYARDGGAEYALWQLQYGTVTADLTVAGQEAHFQITLNGITPDVTIKLVAKPQEGGVTLATDDVIRPTKTVSPNSVPSEAFQTYTYSINLTQASTDTSQGLDAVYDIMPKDFDKCADSQSFYVTGSSFLDGVAIADPDCDDSSADEPILRWPATGSFTSPTRDFAESQVKVLTFQYRGKLKDNKVHCNWVVLMPWKTMSGREAPITVGTPTNPGCNEFESLAVSKTSDPEFIPPNTDIIVTYTVNIENTGDDGVDVERLTDYLPPGFTYCGPPAPDPAPPAGGTTDPDCQMPTGEIVAHPSSIFLETVNGVDRWRLIWDCAADNNCTGSGNSDEIDLDPGETRSFTFTTKTSQSSSGNFYNEMLLFTD
;
A
#
# COMPACT_ATOMS: atom_id res chain seq x y z
N MET A 1 -79.14 32.15 -45.77
CA MET A 1 -77.75 31.83 -45.36
C MET A 1 -77.58 32.28 -43.91
N SER A 2 -77.21 31.33 -43.05
CA SER A 2 -77.38 31.32 -41.59
C SER A 2 -76.72 32.51 -40.86
N SER A 3 -77.53 33.32 -40.17
CA SER A 3 -77.10 34.43 -39.30
C SER A 3 -76.77 33.99 -37.85
N ARG A 4 -76.63 32.68 -37.58
CA ARG A 4 -76.50 32.13 -36.23
C ARG A 4 -75.07 32.01 -35.70
N GLU A 5 -74.04 32.39 -36.45
CA GLU A 5 -72.63 32.20 -36.03
C GLU A 5 -71.97 33.42 -35.36
N LYS A 6 -72.62 34.59 -35.32
CA LYS A 6 -71.95 35.83 -34.85
C LYS A 6 -71.84 35.98 -33.33
N GLY A 7 -72.49 35.12 -32.54
CA GLY A 7 -72.43 35.17 -31.06
C GLY A 7 -71.26 34.41 -30.43
N TYR A 8 -70.84 33.30 -31.05
CA TYR A 8 -69.82 32.41 -30.48
C TYR A 8 -68.40 32.99 -30.52
N VAL A 9 -68.11 33.85 -31.52
CA VAL A 9 -66.80 34.48 -31.67
C VAL A 9 -66.49 35.41 -30.49
N LEU A 10 -67.47 36.19 -30.03
CA LEU A 10 -67.27 37.10 -28.89
C LEU A 10 -66.97 36.34 -27.59
N ILE A 11 -67.67 35.22 -27.37
CA ILE A 11 -67.46 34.37 -26.19
C ILE A 11 -66.06 33.72 -26.26
N LEU A 12 -65.64 33.23 -27.43
CA LEU A 12 -64.29 32.69 -27.63
C LEU A 12 -63.19 33.73 -27.35
N VAL A 13 -63.36 34.97 -27.82
CA VAL A 13 -62.41 36.05 -27.55
C VAL A 13 -62.34 36.39 -26.07
N LEU A 14 -63.48 36.44 -25.37
CA LEU A 14 -63.50 36.70 -23.92
C LEU A 14 -62.86 35.57 -23.11
N VAL A 15 -63.10 34.31 -23.48
CA VAL A 15 -62.43 33.15 -22.85
C VAL A 15 -60.94 33.19 -23.11
N LEU A 16 -60.51 33.48 -24.34
CA LEU A 16 -59.08 33.57 -24.68
C LEU A 16 -58.38 34.73 -23.95
N LEU A 17 -59.07 35.86 -23.76
CA LEU A 17 -58.56 36.99 -23.00
C LEU A 17 -58.48 36.68 -21.49
N ALA A 18 -59.49 35.99 -20.94
CA ALA A 18 -59.49 35.54 -19.55
C ALA A 18 -58.41 34.48 -19.28
N VAL A 19 -58.20 33.53 -20.20
CA VAL A 19 -57.11 32.55 -20.11
C VAL A 19 -55.75 33.23 -20.27
N GLY A 20 -55.64 34.18 -21.20
CA GLY A 20 -54.42 34.97 -21.39
C GLY A 20 -54.03 35.75 -20.14
N SER A 21 -54.98 36.47 -19.51
CA SER A 21 -54.71 37.21 -18.28
C SER A 21 -54.38 36.29 -17.10
N LEU A 22 -54.99 35.10 -17.03
CA LEU A 22 -54.69 34.09 -16.01
C LEU A 22 -53.27 33.51 -16.16
N LEU A 23 -52.76 33.37 -17.40
CA LEU A 23 -51.44 32.79 -17.67
C LEU A 23 -50.28 33.79 -17.58
N ILE A 24 -50.51 35.09 -17.78
CA ILE A 24 -49.45 36.10 -17.76
C ILE A 24 -48.74 36.17 -16.40
N GLY A 25 -49.48 36.11 -15.28
CA GLY A 25 -48.91 36.18 -13.94
C GLY A 25 -47.90 35.06 -13.66
N PRO A 26 -48.29 33.77 -13.79
CA PRO A 26 -47.38 32.64 -13.64
C PRO A 26 -46.18 32.67 -14.60
N LEU A 27 -46.36 33.09 -15.86
CA LEU A 27 -45.26 33.18 -16.83
C LEU A 27 -44.23 34.26 -16.46
N LEU A 28 -44.67 35.43 -15.98
CA LEU A 28 -43.76 36.48 -15.50
C LEU A 28 -43.01 36.05 -14.24
N SER A 29 -43.67 35.32 -13.32
CA SER A 29 -43.04 34.75 -12.13
C SER A 29 -41.98 33.69 -12.50
N LEU A 30 -42.29 32.80 -13.45
CA LEU A 30 -41.36 31.82 -13.97
C LEU A 30 -40.15 32.49 -14.64
N ALA A 31 -40.38 33.51 -15.48
CA ALA A 31 -39.31 34.26 -16.14
C ALA A 31 -38.38 34.94 -15.12
N GLY A 32 -38.94 35.54 -14.06
CA GLY A 32 -38.15 36.10 -12.96
C GLY A 32 -37.30 35.06 -12.24
N THR A 33 -37.87 33.87 -11.99
CA THR A 33 -37.16 32.75 -11.36
C THR A 33 -36.02 32.24 -12.25
N VAL A 34 -36.25 32.10 -13.56
CA VAL A 34 -35.23 31.67 -14.52
C VAL A 34 -34.08 32.67 -14.62
N LEU A 35 -34.38 33.98 -14.63
CA LEU A 35 -33.33 35.02 -14.65
C LEU A 35 -32.48 34.98 -13.38
N LYS A 36 -33.11 34.88 -12.20
CA LYS A 36 -32.39 34.77 -10.93
C LYS A 36 -31.56 33.49 -10.85
N SER A 37 -32.11 32.36 -11.30
CA SER A 37 -31.39 31.09 -11.37
C SER A 37 -30.18 31.17 -12.29
N LYS A 38 -30.32 31.79 -13.48
CA LYS A 38 -29.18 32.00 -14.39
C LYS A 38 -28.09 32.87 -13.80
N GLN A 39 -28.45 33.92 -13.05
CA GLN A 39 -27.47 34.77 -12.36
C GLN A 39 -26.71 33.96 -11.31
N VAL A 40 -27.40 33.24 -10.42
CA VAL A 40 -26.76 32.41 -9.39
C VAL A 40 -25.85 31.35 -10.00
N ILE A 41 -26.28 30.69 -11.08
CA ILE A 41 -25.45 29.69 -11.79
C ILE A 41 -24.22 30.34 -12.39
N THR A 42 -24.36 31.52 -13.00
CA THR A 42 -23.23 32.24 -13.62
C THR A 42 -22.23 32.68 -12.56
N ASP A 43 -22.70 33.22 -11.44
CA ASP A 43 -21.85 33.67 -10.32
C ASP A 43 -21.10 32.48 -9.71
N THR A 44 -21.79 31.36 -9.49
CA THR A 44 -21.17 30.12 -8.96
C THR A 44 -20.11 29.58 -9.91
N LEU A 45 -20.41 29.57 -11.21
CA LEU A 45 -19.49 29.07 -12.24
C LEU A 45 -18.25 29.98 -12.35
N MET A 46 -18.43 31.30 -12.28
CA MET A 46 -17.32 32.25 -12.27
C MET A 46 -16.45 32.10 -11.02
N GLU A 47 -17.04 31.84 -9.86
CA GLU A 47 -16.31 31.57 -8.63
C GLU A 47 -15.49 30.28 -8.71
N GLN A 48 -16.07 29.20 -9.23
CA GLN A 48 -15.35 27.94 -9.47
C GLN A 48 -14.16 28.13 -10.42
N TYR A 49 -14.38 28.78 -11.56
CA TYR A 49 -13.30 29.07 -12.51
C TYR A 49 -12.19 29.94 -11.90
N ALA A 50 -12.55 30.90 -11.03
CA ALA A 50 -11.57 31.72 -10.34
C ALA A 50 -10.75 30.89 -9.34
N ARG A 51 -11.39 29.99 -8.57
CA ARG A 51 -10.71 29.08 -7.64
C ARG A 51 -9.74 28.14 -8.36
N ASP A 52 -10.19 27.50 -9.44
CA ASP A 52 -9.35 26.61 -10.25
C ASP A 52 -8.17 27.37 -10.87
N GLY A 53 -8.42 28.56 -11.43
CA GLY A 53 -7.37 29.42 -11.95
C GLY A 53 -6.39 29.90 -10.87
N GLY A 54 -6.86 30.07 -9.62
CA GLY A 54 -6.01 30.34 -8.46
C GLY A 54 -5.07 29.17 -8.13
N ALA A 55 -5.57 27.93 -8.19
CA ALA A 55 -4.78 26.72 -7.98
C ALA A 55 -3.72 26.52 -9.09
N GLU A 56 -4.10 26.71 -10.36
CA GLU A 56 -3.16 26.67 -11.48
C GLU A 56 -2.07 27.75 -11.38
N TYR A 57 -2.46 28.96 -10.95
CA TYR A 57 -1.49 30.02 -10.71
C TYR A 57 -0.54 29.69 -9.54
N ALA A 58 -1.03 29.00 -8.51
CA ALA A 58 -0.20 28.49 -7.42
C ALA A 58 0.85 27.50 -7.91
N LEU A 59 0.44 26.53 -8.74
CA LEU A 59 1.35 25.55 -9.36
C LEU A 59 2.39 26.25 -10.25
N TRP A 60 1.95 27.24 -11.04
CA TRP A 60 2.87 28.04 -11.85
C TRP A 60 3.89 28.81 -10.99
N GLN A 61 3.45 29.41 -9.88
CA GLN A 61 4.34 30.09 -8.93
C GLN A 61 5.35 29.12 -8.29
N LEU A 62 4.94 27.89 -7.98
CA LEU A 62 5.84 26.85 -7.47
C LEU A 62 6.90 26.45 -8.50
N GLN A 63 6.53 26.30 -9.77
CA GLN A 63 7.42 25.79 -10.80
C GLN A 63 8.33 26.87 -11.41
N TYR A 64 7.82 28.08 -11.58
CA TYR A 64 8.50 29.16 -12.32
C TYR A 64 8.58 30.49 -11.56
N GLY A 65 7.83 30.62 -10.47
CA GLY A 65 7.73 31.85 -9.71
C GLY A 65 8.83 32.01 -8.66
N THR A 66 8.61 32.97 -7.75
CA THR A 66 9.53 33.29 -6.66
C THR A 66 9.04 32.81 -5.30
N VAL A 67 7.83 32.22 -5.23
CA VAL A 67 7.21 31.84 -3.95
C VAL A 67 8.06 30.85 -3.15
N THR A 68 8.83 30.01 -3.85
CA THR A 68 9.77 29.05 -3.24
C THR A 68 10.93 29.73 -2.52
N ALA A 69 11.28 30.97 -2.87
CA ALA A 69 12.33 31.74 -2.17
C ALA A 69 11.88 32.24 -0.80
N ASP A 70 10.57 32.46 -0.63
CA ASP A 70 9.99 32.93 0.64
C ASP A 70 9.65 31.74 1.55
N LEU A 71 9.30 30.59 0.97
CA LEU A 71 9.02 29.34 1.66
C LEU A 71 10.33 28.65 2.09
N THR A 72 10.86 29.08 3.23
CA THR A 72 12.20 28.72 3.72
C THR A 72 12.20 27.83 4.96
N VAL A 73 11.04 27.59 5.57
CA VAL A 73 10.88 26.75 6.77
C VAL A 73 9.60 25.92 6.64
N ALA A 74 9.63 24.65 7.06
CA ALA A 74 8.43 23.80 7.10
C ALA A 74 7.34 24.45 7.97
N GLY A 75 6.09 24.36 7.52
CA GLY A 75 4.94 25.03 8.11
C GLY A 75 4.75 26.49 7.68
N GLN A 76 5.72 27.10 6.98
CA GLN A 76 5.60 28.47 6.50
C GLN A 76 4.56 28.56 5.37
N GLU A 77 3.78 29.63 5.37
CA GLU A 77 2.71 29.89 4.41
C GLU A 77 3.03 31.14 3.58
N ALA A 78 2.69 31.09 2.31
CA ALA A 78 2.71 32.20 1.38
C ALA A 78 1.30 32.43 0.86
N HIS A 79 0.84 33.68 0.93
CA HIS A 79 -0.48 34.08 0.48
C HIS A 79 -0.38 34.97 -0.75
N PHE A 80 -1.25 34.77 -1.72
CA PHE A 80 -1.40 35.69 -2.83
C PHE A 80 -2.83 35.72 -3.32
N GLN A 81 -3.15 36.82 -3.99
CA GLN A 81 -4.45 37.08 -4.57
C GLN A 81 -4.27 37.29 -6.07
N ILE A 82 -5.11 36.61 -6.85
CA ILE A 82 -5.21 36.80 -8.29
C ILE A 82 -6.65 37.14 -8.63
N THR A 83 -6.87 38.21 -9.38
CA THR A 83 -8.21 38.58 -9.84
C THR A 83 -8.49 37.95 -11.20
N LEU A 84 -9.39 36.98 -11.26
CA LEU A 84 -9.85 36.32 -12.48
C LEU A 84 -11.34 36.59 -12.66
N ASN A 85 -11.72 37.17 -13.80
CA ASN A 85 -13.12 37.51 -14.12
C ASN A 85 -13.83 38.36 -13.04
N GLY A 86 -13.08 39.21 -12.31
CA GLY A 86 -13.61 40.07 -11.24
C GLY A 86 -13.76 39.40 -9.88
N ILE A 87 -13.48 38.10 -9.77
CA ILE A 87 -13.39 37.38 -8.49
C ILE A 87 -11.93 37.28 -8.09
N THR A 88 -11.64 37.49 -6.80
CA THR A 88 -10.27 37.46 -6.26
C THR A 88 -10.18 36.40 -5.17
N PRO A 89 -9.93 35.11 -5.51
CA PRO A 89 -9.67 34.07 -4.53
C PRO A 89 -8.42 34.40 -3.71
N ASP A 90 -8.46 34.04 -2.43
CA ASP A 90 -7.30 33.97 -1.56
C ASP A 90 -6.65 32.59 -1.71
N VAL A 91 -5.39 32.55 -2.13
CA VAL A 91 -4.66 31.31 -2.36
C VAL A 91 -3.52 31.24 -1.36
N THR A 92 -3.47 30.12 -0.64
CA THR A 92 -2.43 29.85 0.37
C THR A 92 -1.59 28.66 -0.08
N ILE A 93 -0.28 28.86 -0.20
CA ILE A 93 0.71 27.79 -0.40
C ILE A 93 1.43 27.57 0.92
N LYS A 94 1.43 26.35 1.42
CA LYS A 94 2.15 25.96 2.63
C LYS A 94 3.32 25.07 2.28
N LEU A 95 4.52 25.44 2.72
CA LEU A 95 5.67 24.54 2.64
C LEU A 95 5.52 23.47 3.72
N VAL A 96 5.20 22.25 3.31
CA VAL A 96 5.02 21.16 4.28
C VAL A 96 6.38 20.58 4.71
N ALA A 97 7.35 20.54 3.80
CA ALA A 97 8.75 20.24 4.09
C ALA A 97 9.66 20.78 2.97
N LYS A 98 10.96 20.96 3.25
CA LYS A 98 11.91 21.36 2.20
C LYS A 98 12.28 20.15 1.32
N PRO A 99 12.84 20.39 0.13
CA PRO A 99 13.72 19.43 -0.51
C PRO A 99 14.88 19.06 0.46
N GLN A 100 15.13 17.77 0.67
CA GLN A 100 16.18 17.20 1.55
C GLN A 100 16.03 17.40 3.06
N GLU A 101 15.53 18.54 3.56
CA GLU A 101 14.96 18.60 4.94
C GLU A 101 13.46 18.24 4.83
N GLY A 102 13.23 16.99 4.40
CA GLY A 102 11.93 16.47 3.98
C GLY A 102 11.00 16.06 5.12
N GLY A 103 9.72 15.84 4.77
CA GLY A 103 8.83 15.03 5.59
C GLY A 103 8.75 13.62 5.04
N VAL A 104 8.25 12.75 5.90
CA VAL A 104 8.34 11.30 5.75
C VAL A 104 7.25 10.81 4.83
N THR A 105 7.58 10.07 3.78
CA THR A 105 6.58 9.26 3.07
C THR A 105 6.53 7.90 3.77
N LEU A 106 5.36 7.46 4.21
CA LEU A 106 5.18 6.10 4.72
C LEU A 106 5.24 5.14 3.52
N ALA A 107 6.46 4.75 3.12
CA ALA A 107 6.64 3.74 2.09
C ALA A 107 6.26 2.37 2.65
N THR A 108 5.44 1.65 1.91
CA THR A 108 5.19 0.22 2.08
C THR A 108 6.51 -0.53 1.80
N ASP A 109 7.02 -1.23 2.81
CA ASP A 109 8.11 -2.26 2.90
C ASP A 109 9.48 -2.04 2.20
N ASP A 110 9.55 -1.20 1.18
CA ASP A 110 10.64 -1.16 0.20
C ASP A 110 11.88 -0.38 0.68
N VAL A 111 12.79 -1.03 1.43
CA VAL A 111 14.19 -0.53 1.62
C VAL A 111 15.00 -0.86 0.37
N ILE A 112 15.30 -2.15 0.20
CA ILE A 112 15.58 -2.80 -1.07
C ILE A 112 14.38 -3.70 -1.35
N ARG A 113 13.69 -3.48 -2.46
CA ARG A 113 12.56 -4.31 -2.89
C ARG A 113 13.06 -5.47 -3.75
N PRO A 114 12.90 -6.73 -3.31
CA PRO A 114 13.10 -7.88 -4.18
C PRO A 114 11.88 -8.10 -5.08
N THR A 115 12.12 -8.38 -6.36
CA THR A 115 11.13 -9.02 -7.27
C THR A 115 11.81 -10.16 -7.99
N LYS A 116 11.10 -11.25 -8.30
CA LYS A 116 11.69 -12.49 -8.82
C LYS A 116 10.91 -13.02 -10.01
N THR A 117 11.66 -13.52 -10.99
CA THR A 117 11.14 -14.19 -12.18
C THR A 117 11.90 -15.49 -12.44
N VAL A 118 11.32 -16.38 -13.25
CA VAL A 118 11.88 -17.68 -13.61
C VAL A 118 11.67 -18.00 -15.08
N SER A 119 12.63 -18.68 -15.69
CA SER A 119 12.53 -19.24 -17.04
C SER A 119 13.14 -20.65 -17.11
N PRO A 120 12.46 -21.66 -17.68
CA PRO A 120 11.09 -21.60 -18.17
C PRO A 120 10.07 -21.50 -17.02
N ASN A 121 8.97 -20.79 -17.26
CA ASN A 121 7.84 -20.68 -16.33
C ASN A 121 6.69 -21.67 -16.64
N SER A 122 6.88 -22.56 -17.63
CA SER A 122 5.96 -23.64 -17.94
C SER A 122 6.73 -24.89 -18.34
N VAL A 123 6.44 -26.02 -17.70
CA VAL A 123 7.19 -27.27 -17.86
C VAL A 123 6.25 -28.49 -17.87
N PRO A 124 6.61 -29.58 -18.57
CA PRO A 124 5.88 -30.84 -18.43
C PRO A 124 6.10 -31.44 -17.03
N SER A 125 5.04 -32.07 -16.50
CA SER A 125 5.13 -32.80 -15.22
C SER A 125 6.21 -33.87 -15.30
N GLU A 126 6.94 -34.03 -14.18
CA GLU A 126 7.92 -35.09 -13.98
C GLU A 126 9.19 -35.04 -14.85
N ALA A 127 9.42 -33.96 -15.60
CA ALA A 127 10.65 -33.76 -16.36
C ALA A 127 11.71 -33.01 -15.56
N PHE A 128 12.98 -33.42 -15.69
CA PHE A 128 14.09 -32.62 -15.21
C PHE A 128 14.25 -31.38 -16.09
N GLN A 129 14.22 -30.21 -15.47
CA GLN A 129 14.42 -28.94 -16.13
C GLN A 129 15.47 -28.12 -15.41
N THR A 130 16.22 -27.32 -16.16
CA THR A 130 17.05 -26.25 -15.61
C THR A 130 16.23 -24.95 -15.68
N TYR A 131 16.02 -24.36 -14.51
CA TYR A 131 15.36 -23.10 -14.28
C TYR A 131 16.42 -22.02 -14.09
N THR A 132 16.26 -20.89 -14.78
CA THR A 132 17.05 -19.68 -14.57
C THR A 132 16.18 -18.69 -13.83
N TYR A 133 16.61 -18.32 -12.63
CA TYR A 133 15.95 -17.34 -11.80
C TYR A 133 16.62 -15.98 -11.96
N SER A 134 15.84 -14.91 -11.81
CA SER A 134 16.33 -13.54 -11.78
C SER A 134 15.62 -12.77 -10.67
N ILE A 135 16.39 -12.33 -9.69
CA ILE A 135 15.94 -11.52 -8.55
C ILE A 135 16.40 -10.07 -8.80
N ASN A 136 15.47 -9.18 -9.06
CA ASN A 136 15.73 -7.74 -9.14
C ASN A 136 15.63 -7.15 -7.73
N LEU A 137 16.70 -6.50 -7.28
CA LEU A 137 16.84 -5.84 -6.00
C LEU A 137 16.83 -4.33 -6.26
N THR A 138 15.73 -3.66 -5.93
CA THR A 138 15.54 -2.22 -6.21
C THR A 138 15.74 -1.40 -4.95
N GLN A 139 16.72 -0.51 -4.92
CA GLN A 139 16.90 0.44 -3.81
C GLN A 139 15.79 1.50 -3.84
N ALA A 140 14.79 1.32 -2.99
CA ALA A 140 13.62 2.18 -2.91
C ALA A 140 13.76 3.25 -1.82
N SER A 141 14.74 3.11 -0.91
CA SER A 141 15.10 4.16 0.06
C SER A 141 16.13 5.14 -0.48
N THR A 142 16.06 6.40 -0.04
CA THR A 142 17.13 7.40 -0.23
C THR A 142 18.33 7.13 0.68
N ASP A 143 18.17 6.34 1.75
CA ASP A 143 19.27 5.89 2.60
C ASP A 143 20.02 4.72 1.93
N THR A 144 21.22 5.01 1.46
CA THR A 144 22.10 4.06 0.75
C THR A 144 23.19 3.47 1.64
N SER A 145 23.25 3.89 2.92
CA SER A 145 24.33 3.51 3.84
C SER A 145 24.22 2.07 4.37
N GLN A 146 23.02 1.51 4.27
CA GLN A 146 22.63 0.28 4.97
C GLN A 146 23.13 -0.96 4.22
N GLY A 147 23.06 -0.97 2.89
CA GLY A 147 23.58 -2.01 1.99
C GLY A 147 23.00 -3.42 2.20
N LEU A 148 23.00 -4.25 1.16
CA LEU A 148 22.55 -5.63 1.21
C LEU A 148 23.52 -6.56 1.98
N ASP A 149 23.08 -7.22 3.06
CA ASP A 149 23.91 -8.20 3.77
C ASP A 149 23.81 -9.59 3.13
N ALA A 150 22.60 -10.10 2.94
CA ALA A 150 22.39 -11.39 2.30
C ALA A 150 21.05 -11.48 1.56
N VAL A 151 21.00 -12.35 0.57
CA VAL A 151 19.78 -12.75 -0.14
C VAL A 151 19.54 -14.22 0.18
N TYR A 152 18.33 -14.52 0.63
CA TYR A 152 17.83 -15.87 0.80
C TYR A 152 16.78 -16.10 -0.27
N ASP A 153 16.82 -17.28 -0.86
CA ASP A 153 15.79 -17.73 -1.77
C ASP A 153 15.24 -19.08 -1.30
N ILE A 154 13.96 -19.10 -1.00
CA ILE A 154 13.23 -20.28 -0.55
C ILE A 154 12.62 -20.92 -1.78
N MET A 155 13.18 -22.07 -2.15
CA MET A 155 12.82 -22.82 -3.35
C MET A 155 11.48 -23.57 -3.13
N PRO A 156 10.73 -23.91 -4.20
CA PRO A 156 9.51 -24.70 -4.05
C PRO A 156 9.77 -26.02 -3.28
N LYS A 157 8.87 -26.35 -2.34
CA LYS A 157 8.92 -27.56 -1.50
C LYS A 157 9.13 -28.87 -2.26
N ASP A 158 8.64 -28.93 -3.49
CA ASP A 158 8.71 -30.13 -4.33
C ASP A 158 10.08 -30.31 -5.01
N PHE A 159 10.99 -29.35 -4.86
CA PHE A 159 12.37 -29.58 -5.26
C PHE A 159 13.11 -30.45 -4.25
N ASP A 160 13.93 -31.34 -4.81
CA ASP A 160 14.84 -32.17 -4.04
C ASP A 160 15.79 -31.30 -3.19
N LYS A 161 16.05 -31.72 -1.96
CA LYS A 161 16.97 -31.06 -1.01
C LYS A 161 18.39 -30.99 -1.55
N CYS A 162 19.16 -30.00 -1.12
CA CYS A 162 20.54 -29.81 -1.57
C CYS A 162 21.52 -30.89 -1.05
N ALA A 163 21.20 -31.57 0.06
CA ALA A 163 22.13 -32.39 0.83
C ALA A 163 22.46 -33.77 0.24
N ASP A 164 21.65 -34.36 -0.64
CA ASP A 164 22.03 -35.62 -1.31
C ASP A 164 23.31 -35.41 -2.13
N SER A 165 23.28 -34.35 -2.94
CA SER A 165 24.38 -33.99 -3.82
C SER A 165 24.19 -32.57 -4.39
N GLN A 166 25.31 -31.96 -4.75
CA GLN A 166 25.49 -30.70 -5.49
C GLN A 166 24.87 -30.71 -6.92
N SER A 167 23.79 -31.46 -7.14
CA SER A 167 23.25 -31.82 -8.46
C SER A 167 22.12 -30.92 -8.95
N PHE A 168 21.52 -30.15 -8.03
CA PHE A 168 20.33 -29.34 -8.30
C PHE A 168 20.70 -27.88 -8.51
N TYR A 169 21.32 -27.21 -7.54
CA TYR A 169 21.95 -25.92 -7.83
C TYR A 169 23.07 -26.08 -8.88
N VAL A 170 23.08 -25.24 -9.92
CA VAL A 170 24.12 -25.30 -10.97
C VAL A 170 25.33 -24.51 -10.51
N THR A 171 26.39 -25.20 -10.08
CA THR A 171 27.67 -24.60 -9.65
C THR A 171 28.19 -23.55 -10.63
N GLY A 172 28.58 -22.37 -10.13
CA GLY A 172 29.10 -21.25 -10.92
C GLY A 172 28.04 -20.51 -11.74
N SER A 173 26.75 -20.72 -11.46
CA SER A 173 25.66 -20.05 -12.17
C SER A 173 25.21 -18.73 -11.54
N SER A 174 25.73 -18.36 -10.36
CA SER A 174 25.34 -17.13 -9.68
C SER A 174 26.08 -15.89 -10.20
N PHE A 175 25.31 -14.89 -10.64
CA PHE A 175 25.81 -13.58 -11.05
C PHE A 175 25.01 -12.47 -10.38
N LEU A 176 25.69 -11.42 -9.90
CA LEU A 176 25.04 -10.15 -9.53
C LEU A 176 25.47 -9.07 -10.53
N ASP A 177 24.52 -8.46 -11.22
CA ASP A 177 24.77 -7.48 -12.29
C ASP A 177 25.75 -7.98 -13.36
N GLY A 178 25.67 -9.28 -13.69
CA GLY A 178 26.56 -9.93 -14.65
C GLY A 178 27.96 -10.24 -14.13
N VAL A 179 28.26 -9.93 -12.86
CA VAL A 179 29.52 -10.31 -12.20
C VAL A 179 29.33 -11.63 -11.47
N ALA A 180 30.17 -12.62 -11.77
CA ALA A 180 30.12 -13.91 -11.08
C ALA A 180 30.36 -13.73 -9.57
N ILE A 181 29.51 -14.32 -8.75
CA ILE A 181 29.64 -14.36 -7.29
C ILE A 181 29.83 -15.80 -6.81
N ALA A 182 30.21 -15.97 -5.54
CA ALA A 182 30.27 -17.30 -4.96
C ALA A 182 28.89 -17.97 -4.95
N ASP A 183 28.88 -19.28 -5.16
CA ASP A 183 27.69 -20.12 -5.04
C ASP A 183 27.04 -19.95 -3.65
N PRO A 184 25.71 -20.13 -3.55
CA PRO A 184 25.02 -20.01 -2.28
C PRO A 184 25.46 -21.10 -1.31
N ASP A 185 25.32 -20.82 -0.02
CA ASP A 185 25.16 -21.90 0.95
C ASP A 185 23.74 -22.44 0.82
N CYS A 186 23.58 -23.75 0.87
CA CYS A 186 22.24 -24.34 0.90
C CYS A 186 21.96 -24.89 2.28
N ASP A 187 20.94 -24.33 2.92
CA ASP A 187 20.47 -24.77 4.21
C ASP A 187 19.30 -25.74 4.02
N ASP A 188 19.55 -27.02 4.31
CA ASP A 188 18.53 -28.08 4.33
C ASP A 188 18.05 -28.42 5.75
N SER A 189 18.37 -27.57 6.74
CA SER A 189 17.95 -27.79 8.12
C SER A 189 16.44 -27.58 8.30
N SER A 190 15.78 -26.84 7.42
CA SER A 190 14.32 -26.80 7.29
C SER A 190 13.79 -28.14 6.80
N ALA A 191 12.76 -28.65 7.48
CA ALA A 191 12.17 -29.95 7.14
C ALA A 191 11.57 -29.96 5.72
N ASP A 192 11.15 -28.80 5.19
CA ASP A 192 10.15 -28.77 4.11
C ASP A 192 10.56 -28.03 2.82
N GLU A 193 11.50 -27.07 2.83
CA GLU A 193 11.87 -26.28 1.64
C GLU A 193 13.38 -26.02 1.56
N PRO A 194 14.04 -26.15 0.38
CA PRO A 194 15.45 -25.82 0.22
C PRO A 194 15.65 -24.30 0.28
N ILE A 195 16.61 -23.84 1.09
CA ILE A 195 16.93 -22.42 1.23
C ILE A 195 18.32 -22.14 0.68
N LEU A 196 18.41 -21.28 -0.33
CA LEU A 196 19.68 -20.81 -0.89
C LEU A 196 20.06 -19.47 -0.26
N ARG A 197 21.30 -19.31 0.17
CA ARG A 197 21.81 -18.11 0.85
C ARG A 197 23.04 -17.52 0.14
N TRP A 198 22.97 -16.24 -0.25
CA TRP A 198 24.10 -15.49 -0.78
C TRP A 198 24.47 -14.28 0.09
N PRO A 199 25.76 -14.00 0.32
CA PRO A 199 26.88 -14.93 0.11
C PRO A 199 26.74 -16.13 1.04
N ALA A 200 27.38 -17.25 0.72
CA ALA A 200 27.31 -18.49 1.51
C ALA A 200 27.56 -18.27 3.02
N THR A 201 28.53 -17.42 3.36
CA THR A 201 28.82 -17.02 4.75
C THR A 201 29.02 -15.51 4.85
N GLY A 202 28.64 -14.91 5.99
CA GLY A 202 28.86 -13.49 6.25
C GLY A 202 27.92 -12.58 5.44
N SER A 203 28.41 -11.40 5.06
CA SER A 203 27.65 -10.38 4.32
C SER A 203 28.29 -10.07 2.97
N PHE A 204 27.51 -9.60 2.00
CA PHE A 204 28.08 -9.01 0.79
C PHE A 204 29.01 -7.85 1.15
N THR A 205 30.09 -7.70 0.37
CA THR A 205 31.05 -6.61 0.50
C THR A 205 30.81 -5.55 -0.55
N SER A 206 31.28 -4.32 -0.30
CA SER A 206 31.35 -3.28 -1.34
C SER A 206 32.17 -3.77 -2.55
N PRO A 207 31.76 -3.46 -3.79
CA PRO A 207 30.61 -2.63 -4.18
C PRO A 207 29.30 -3.42 -4.34
N THR A 208 29.32 -4.74 -4.21
CA THR A 208 28.17 -5.65 -4.39
C THR A 208 27.02 -5.32 -3.44
N ARG A 209 27.36 -4.99 -2.18
CA ARG A 209 26.42 -4.55 -1.14
C ARG A 209 25.78 -3.18 -1.39
N ASP A 210 26.46 -2.30 -2.12
CA ASP A 210 26.14 -0.86 -2.12
C ASP A 210 25.15 -0.52 -3.24
N PHE A 211 24.09 0.19 -2.93
CA PHE A 211 23.09 0.63 -3.91
C PHE A 211 23.07 2.15 -3.96
N ALA A 212 23.07 2.73 -5.16
CA ALA A 212 22.64 4.12 -5.32
C ALA A 212 21.10 4.20 -5.20
N GLU A 213 20.58 5.38 -4.85
CA GLU A 213 19.14 5.64 -4.84
C GLU A 213 18.51 5.22 -6.18
N SER A 214 17.40 4.48 -6.13
CA SER A 214 16.70 3.92 -7.31
C SER A 214 17.53 2.95 -8.17
N GLN A 215 18.71 2.51 -7.73
CA GLN A 215 19.48 1.50 -8.44
C GLN A 215 18.78 0.15 -8.36
N VAL A 216 18.72 -0.55 -9.50
CA VAL A 216 18.32 -1.95 -9.57
C VAL A 216 19.56 -2.81 -9.78
N LYS A 217 19.73 -3.82 -8.93
CA LYS A 217 20.71 -4.89 -9.16
C LYS A 217 20.00 -6.21 -9.44
N VAL A 218 20.57 -7.05 -10.28
CA VAL A 218 19.96 -8.33 -10.69
C VAL A 218 20.83 -9.51 -10.27
N LEU A 219 20.34 -10.32 -9.34
CA LEU A 219 20.92 -11.61 -8.98
C LEU A 219 20.31 -12.69 -9.87
N THR A 220 21.12 -13.34 -10.70
CA THR A 220 20.72 -14.49 -11.51
C THR A 220 21.40 -15.75 -11.02
N PHE A 221 20.70 -16.87 -11.09
CA PHE A 221 21.26 -18.20 -10.81
C PHE A 221 20.44 -19.29 -11.50
N GLN A 222 21.00 -20.49 -11.59
CA GLN A 222 20.33 -21.64 -12.18
C GLN A 222 20.12 -22.75 -11.15
N TYR A 223 18.93 -23.32 -11.19
CA TYR A 223 18.53 -24.48 -10.40
C TYR A 223 17.99 -25.55 -11.33
N ARG A 224 18.45 -26.78 -11.20
CA ARG A 224 17.96 -27.96 -11.88
C ARG A 224 17.04 -28.68 -10.91
N GLY A 225 15.88 -29.12 -11.36
CA GLY A 225 14.94 -29.84 -10.52
C GLY A 225 13.86 -30.54 -11.34
N LYS A 226 13.02 -31.31 -10.65
CA LYS A 226 11.85 -31.99 -11.22
C LYS A 226 10.64 -31.61 -10.37
N LEU A 227 9.63 -30.99 -10.97
CA LEU A 227 8.36 -30.67 -10.31
C LEU A 227 7.28 -31.68 -10.71
N LYS A 228 6.31 -31.90 -9.82
CA LYS A 228 5.22 -32.88 -9.99
C LYS A 228 3.83 -32.22 -9.91
N ASP A 229 2.81 -33.05 -10.02
CA ASP A 229 1.44 -32.81 -9.53
C ASP A 229 0.53 -31.85 -10.31
N ASN A 230 0.84 -31.48 -11.55
CA ASN A 230 -0.02 -30.59 -12.37
C ASN A 230 -0.45 -29.32 -11.60
N LYS A 231 0.50 -28.68 -10.91
CA LYS A 231 0.32 -27.49 -10.08
C LYS A 231 1.25 -26.37 -10.55
N VAL A 232 1.04 -25.17 -10.02
CA VAL A 232 2.00 -24.07 -10.16
C VAL A 232 2.84 -24.01 -8.90
N HIS A 233 4.15 -23.87 -9.09
CA HIS A 233 5.13 -23.78 -8.01
C HIS A 233 5.70 -22.37 -7.95
N CYS A 234 5.87 -21.82 -6.74
CA CYS A 234 6.41 -20.48 -6.52
C CYS A 234 7.40 -20.48 -5.36
N ASN A 235 8.21 -19.43 -5.30
CA ASN A 235 9.36 -19.30 -4.41
C ASN A 235 9.38 -17.92 -3.74
N TRP A 236 10.21 -17.75 -2.72
CA TRP A 236 10.25 -16.51 -1.93
C TRP A 236 11.66 -15.97 -1.85
N VAL A 237 11.80 -14.65 -1.89
CA VAL A 237 13.07 -13.98 -1.59
C VAL A 237 12.95 -13.32 -0.24
N VAL A 238 13.95 -13.53 0.63
CA VAL A 238 14.09 -12.85 1.90
C VAL A 238 15.44 -12.12 1.93
N LEU A 239 15.45 -10.83 2.23
CA LEU A 239 16.66 -10.03 2.30
C LEU A 239 17.11 -9.83 3.74
N MET A 240 18.41 -9.94 4.00
CA MET A 240 19.02 -9.47 5.25
C MET A 240 19.76 -8.14 5.01
N PRO A 241 19.78 -7.25 6.02
CA PRO A 241 19.34 -7.47 7.40
C PRO A 241 17.82 -7.37 7.59
N TRP A 242 17.09 -6.71 6.70
CA TRP A 242 15.73 -6.21 6.95
C TRP A 242 14.62 -7.26 7.02
N LYS A 243 14.92 -8.54 6.78
CA LYS A 243 13.94 -9.61 6.56
C LYS A 243 12.87 -9.22 5.51
N THR A 244 13.19 -8.32 4.58
CA THR A 244 12.24 -7.91 3.54
C THR A 244 11.89 -9.12 2.69
N MET A 245 10.59 -9.41 2.59
CA MET A 245 10.08 -10.56 1.86
C MET A 245 9.47 -10.10 0.55
N SER A 246 9.77 -10.77 -0.56
CA SER A 246 9.09 -10.52 -1.84
C SER A 246 7.64 -11.02 -1.87
N GLY A 247 7.27 -11.89 -0.93
CA GLY A 247 6.13 -12.80 -1.10
C GLY A 247 6.45 -13.94 -2.08
N ARG A 248 5.45 -14.78 -2.38
CA ARG A 248 5.56 -15.85 -3.38
C ARG A 248 5.60 -15.23 -4.77
N GLU A 249 6.70 -15.42 -5.48
CA GLU A 249 6.88 -14.92 -6.84
C GLU A 249 7.44 -16.01 -7.77
N ALA A 250 7.68 -15.64 -9.04
CA ALA A 250 8.25 -16.49 -10.08
C ALA A 250 7.51 -17.83 -10.28
N PRO A 251 6.24 -17.80 -10.75
CA PRO A 251 5.44 -19.00 -10.92
C PRO A 251 6.01 -19.93 -12.00
N ILE A 252 5.98 -21.23 -11.71
CA ILE A 252 6.32 -22.32 -12.63
C ILE A 252 5.10 -23.20 -12.82
N THR A 253 4.43 -23.10 -13.97
CA THR A 253 3.28 -23.91 -14.34
C THR A 253 3.71 -25.32 -14.76
N VAL A 254 3.29 -26.34 -14.01
CA VAL A 254 3.57 -27.75 -14.34
C VAL A 254 2.35 -28.37 -15.01
N GLY A 255 2.51 -28.92 -16.22
CA GLY A 255 1.42 -29.56 -16.96
C GLY A 255 0.28 -28.60 -17.29
N THR A 256 -0.96 -28.99 -16.99
CA THR A 256 -2.17 -28.19 -17.21
C THR A 256 -2.94 -28.04 -15.90
N PRO A 257 -2.47 -27.18 -14.98
CA PRO A 257 -3.15 -26.99 -13.70
C PRO A 257 -4.54 -26.43 -13.93
N THR A 258 -5.50 -26.84 -13.10
CA THR A 258 -6.85 -26.26 -13.08
C THR A 258 -6.85 -24.86 -12.45
N ASN A 259 -5.83 -24.52 -11.66
CA ASN A 259 -5.64 -23.21 -11.05
C ASN A 259 -4.26 -22.61 -11.43
N PRO A 260 -4.20 -21.65 -12.37
CA PRO A 260 -2.97 -21.08 -12.88
C PRO A 260 -2.52 -19.83 -12.09
N GLY A 261 -1.95 -20.04 -10.91
CA GLY A 261 -1.31 -19.03 -10.04
C GLY A 261 -0.59 -19.77 -8.91
N CYS A 262 0.07 -19.13 -7.96
CA CYS A 262 0.75 -19.83 -6.84
C CYS A 262 -0.17 -20.63 -5.89
N ASN A 263 -1.39 -21.02 -6.30
CA ASN A 263 -2.55 -21.47 -5.51
C ASN A 263 -2.42 -22.88 -4.88
N GLU A 264 -1.32 -23.13 -4.19
CA GLU A 264 -1.48 -23.60 -2.81
C GLU A 264 -1.50 -22.40 -1.82
N PHE A 265 -0.95 -21.24 -2.22
CA PHE A 265 -0.75 -20.05 -1.38
C PHE A 265 -0.85 -18.69 -2.11
N GLU A 266 -1.12 -18.63 -3.42
CA GLU A 266 -1.94 -17.52 -3.95
C GLU A 266 -3.37 -17.79 -3.49
N SER A 267 -3.67 -17.27 -2.30
CA SER A 267 -4.98 -17.31 -1.67
C SER A 267 -5.25 -15.97 -1.02
N LEU A 268 -4.43 -15.54 -0.05
CA LEU A 268 -4.63 -14.29 0.67
C LEU A 268 -3.83 -13.11 0.09
N ALA A 269 -4.54 -12.10 -0.41
CA ALA A 269 -3.99 -10.81 -0.81
C ALA A 269 -4.01 -9.82 0.37
N VAL A 270 -2.84 -9.34 0.77
CA VAL A 270 -2.70 -8.36 1.86
C VAL A 270 -2.32 -7.01 1.28
N SER A 271 -3.04 -5.96 1.67
CA SER A 271 -2.68 -4.58 1.39
C SER A 271 -2.66 -3.76 2.67
N LYS A 272 -1.82 -2.73 2.70
CA LYS A 272 -1.73 -1.84 3.84
C LYS A 272 -1.56 -0.41 3.39
N THR A 273 -2.32 0.48 4.01
CA THR A 273 -2.27 1.93 3.77
C THR A 273 -2.10 2.67 5.09
N SER A 274 -1.76 3.95 5.00
CA SER A 274 -1.57 4.82 6.15
C SER A 274 -2.15 6.20 5.89
N ASP A 275 -2.81 6.78 6.88
CA ASP A 275 -3.31 8.16 6.87
C ASP A 275 -2.87 8.91 8.13
N PRO A 276 -2.14 10.03 8.01
CA PRO A 276 -1.63 10.60 6.76
C PRO A 276 -0.45 9.81 6.19
N GLU A 277 -0.33 9.74 4.87
CA GLU A 277 0.84 9.15 4.18
C GLU A 277 2.13 9.95 4.40
N PHE A 278 1.98 11.20 4.87
CA PHE A 278 3.07 12.14 5.08
C PHE A 278 3.16 12.58 6.54
N ILE A 279 4.35 12.49 7.13
CA ILE A 279 4.62 13.00 8.50
C ILE A 279 5.55 14.22 8.43
N PRO A 280 5.09 15.41 8.87
CA PRO A 280 5.96 16.58 9.00
C PRO A 280 7.07 16.35 10.04
N PRO A 281 8.30 16.84 9.79
CA PRO A 281 9.39 16.65 10.72
C PRO A 281 9.13 17.36 12.06
N ASN A 282 9.58 16.74 13.15
CA ASN A 282 9.49 17.24 14.54
C ASN A 282 8.06 17.58 14.99
N THR A 283 7.06 16.95 14.38
CA THR A 283 5.65 17.12 14.75
C THR A 283 5.12 15.79 15.24
N ASP A 284 4.54 15.79 16.45
CA ASP A 284 3.78 14.65 16.95
C ASP A 284 2.53 14.48 16.07
N ILE A 285 2.42 13.33 15.41
CA ILE A 285 1.27 13.01 14.56
C ILE A 285 0.74 11.62 14.89
N ILE A 286 -0.56 11.47 14.71
CA ILE A 286 -1.24 10.18 14.75
C ILE A 286 -1.32 9.66 13.32
N VAL A 287 -0.85 8.43 13.12
CA VAL A 287 -0.95 7.72 11.85
C VAL A 287 -1.90 6.54 12.05
N THR A 288 -2.95 6.51 11.24
CA THR A 288 -3.88 5.39 11.15
C THR A 288 -3.41 4.46 10.04
N TYR A 289 -3.15 3.20 10.38
CA TYR A 289 -2.89 2.15 9.40
C TYR A 289 -4.16 1.35 9.15
N THR A 290 -4.41 1.05 7.88
CA THR A 290 -5.48 0.14 7.44
C THR A 290 -4.86 -1.04 6.73
N VAL A 291 -5.07 -2.24 7.25
CA VAL A 291 -4.65 -3.51 6.65
C VAL A 291 -5.88 -4.19 6.07
N ASN A 292 -5.87 -4.53 4.79
CA ASN A 292 -6.90 -5.36 4.17
C ASN A 292 -6.32 -6.73 3.83
N ILE A 293 -7.04 -7.78 4.20
CA ILE A 293 -6.72 -9.17 3.88
C ILE A 293 -7.89 -9.70 3.05
N GLU A 294 -7.65 -10.03 1.78
CA GLU A 294 -8.64 -10.54 0.85
C GLU A 294 -8.34 -12.01 0.53
N ASN A 295 -9.33 -12.89 0.68
CA ASN A 295 -9.23 -14.23 0.14
C ASN A 295 -9.60 -14.21 -1.35
N THR A 296 -8.57 -14.27 -2.18
CA THR A 296 -8.65 -14.35 -3.64
C THR A 296 -8.77 -15.79 -4.15
N GLY A 297 -8.73 -16.78 -3.25
CA GLY A 297 -8.89 -18.19 -3.56
C GLY A 297 -10.34 -18.63 -3.72
N ASP A 298 -10.53 -19.89 -4.13
CA ASP A 298 -11.85 -20.52 -4.33
C ASP A 298 -12.35 -21.29 -3.10
N ASP A 299 -11.49 -21.49 -2.10
CA ASP A 299 -11.79 -22.19 -0.84
C ASP A 299 -11.68 -21.20 0.34
N GLY A 300 -12.38 -21.49 1.43
CA GLY A 300 -12.24 -20.73 2.68
C GLY A 300 -10.82 -20.86 3.25
N VAL A 301 -10.32 -19.78 3.85
CA VAL A 301 -8.98 -19.75 4.48
C VAL A 301 -9.07 -19.20 5.89
N ASP A 302 -8.38 -19.88 6.80
CA ASP A 302 -8.34 -19.52 8.22
C ASP A 302 -6.98 -18.88 8.53
N VAL A 303 -7.00 -17.65 9.06
CA VAL A 303 -5.78 -16.95 9.51
C VAL A 303 -5.56 -17.18 11.01
N GLU A 304 -4.48 -17.88 11.38
CA GLU A 304 -4.00 -18.09 12.77
C GLU A 304 -3.58 -16.75 13.39
N ARG A 305 -2.72 -16.02 12.68
CA ARG A 305 -1.97 -14.91 13.25
C ARG A 305 -1.58 -13.86 12.22
N LEU A 306 -1.72 -12.61 12.63
CA LEU A 306 -1.15 -11.44 11.97
C LEU A 306 -0.04 -10.85 12.85
N THR A 307 1.10 -10.50 12.26
CA THR A 307 2.19 -9.78 12.95
C THR A 307 2.59 -8.55 12.16
N ASP A 308 2.85 -7.45 12.86
CA ASP A 308 3.15 -6.14 12.29
C ASP A 308 4.29 -5.50 13.08
N TYR A 309 5.35 -5.07 12.40
CA TYR A 309 6.44 -4.34 13.04
C TYR A 309 6.35 -2.87 12.69
N LEU A 310 6.01 -2.03 13.68
CA LEU A 310 5.98 -0.59 13.52
C LEU A 310 7.36 -0.06 13.10
N PRO A 311 7.40 1.03 12.33
CA PRO A 311 8.67 1.67 12.01
C PRO A 311 9.38 2.18 13.27
N PRO A 312 10.71 2.35 13.24
CA PRO A 312 11.45 2.92 14.35
C PRO A 312 10.92 4.29 14.78
N GLY A 313 10.75 4.50 16.09
CA GLY A 313 10.22 5.76 16.65
C GLY A 313 8.70 5.94 16.57
N PHE A 314 7.97 4.95 16.05
CA PHE A 314 6.51 4.89 16.13
C PHE A 314 6.13 4.17 17.41
N THR A 315 5.02 4.56 18.03
CA THR A 315 4.47 3.90 19.22
C THR A 315 3.01 3.56 18.97
N TYR A 316 2.58 2.37 19.36
CA TYR A 316 1.18 1.96 19.22
C TYR A 316 0.25 2.83 20.09
N CYS A 317 -0.79 3.38 19.48
CA CYS A 317 -1.87 4.10 20.14
C CYS A 317 -3.04 3.13 20.33
N GLY A 318 -3.15 2.54 21.52
CA GLY A 318 -4.27 1.67 21.86
C GLY A 318 -4.13 1.11 23.27
N PRO A 319 -5.17 0.40 23.76
CA PRO A 319 -5.11 -0.23 25.07
C PRO A 319 -3.92 -1.19 25.14
N PRO A 320 -3.23 -1.27 26.29
CA PRO A 320 -2.20 -2.27 26.48
C PRO A 320 -2.80 -3.68 26.35
N ALA A 321 -2.00 -4.63 25.87
CA ALA A 321 -2.40 -6.03 25.76
C ALA A 321 -2.95 -6.57 27.10
N PRO A 322 -3.97 -7.46 27.07
CA PRO A 322 -4.58 -8.00 28.28
C PRO A 322 -3.56 -8.74 29.19
N ASP A 323 -3.76 -8.59 30.51
CA ASP A 323 -2.82 -8.99 31.57
C ASP A 323 -2.57 -10.52 31.59
N PRO A 324 -1.32 -11.01 31.67
CA PRO A 324 -0.14 -10.32 32.22
C PRO A 324 1.02 -10.16 31.21
N ALA A 325 0.86 -9.34 30.18
CA ALA A 325 1.94 -8.97 29.24
C ALA A 325 2.68 -7.66 29.67
N PRO A 326 3.89 -7.72 30.24
CA PRO A 326 4.62 -6.52 30.67
C PRO A 326 5.40 -5.86 29.52
N PRO A 327 5.70 -4.54 29.57
CA PRO A 327 5.41 -3.59 30.65
C PRO A 327 4.63 -2.35 30.15
N ALA A 328 3.49 -2.55 29.47
CA ALA A 328 2.63 -1.51 28.90
C ALA A 328 3.29 -0.66 27.78
N GLY A 329 3.26 -1.18 26.55
CA GLY A 329 3.75 -0.49 25.35
C GLY A 329 2.73 0.39 24.63
N GLY A 330 1.46 0.33 25.01
CA GLY A 330 0.44 1.24 24.52
C GLY A 330 0.48 2.56 25.29
N THR A 331 0.44 3.69 24.58
CA THR A 331 0.26 4.98 25.25
C THR A 331 -1.22 5.21 25.55
N THR A 332 -1.55 5.64 26.78
CA THR A 332 -2.90 6.12 27.13
C THR A 332 -3.06 7.62 26.82
N ASP A 333 -2.33 8.10 25.80
CA ASP A 333 -2.36 9.50 25.40
C ASP A 333 -3.81 9.90 25.08
N PRO A 334 -4.38 10.93 25.72
CA PRO A 334 -5.73 11.39 25.40
C PRO A 334 -5.89 11.83 23.94
N ASP A 335 -4.79 12.16 23.24
CA ASP A 335 -4.78 12.50 21.81
C ASP A 335 -4.72 11.25 20.90
N CYS A 336 -4.39 10.07 21.43
CA CYS A 336 -4.51 8.78 20.74
C CYS A 336 -5.96 8.26 20.79
N GLN A 337 -6.89 9.02 20.21
CA GLN A 337 -8.29 8.58 20.09
C GLN A 337 -8.41 7.64 18.87
N MET A 338 -8.81 6.39 19.10
CA MET A 338 -9.10 5.44 18.02
C MET A 338 -10.29 5.94 17.17
N PRO A 339 -10.29 5.73 15.84
CA PRO A 339 -11.42 6.06 14.98
C PRO A 339 -12.71 5.38 15.48
N THR A 340 -13.76 6.16 15.72
CA THR A 340 -14.93 5.71 16.51
C THR A 340 -16.03 5.07 15.66
N GLY A 341 -15.69 4.11 14.79
CA GLY A 341 -16.68 3.51 13.88
C GLY A 341 -16.25 2.34 12.99
N GLU A 342 -15.07 1.74 13.20
CA GLU A 342 -14.51 0.66 12.38
C GLU A 342 -14.10 -0.53 13.28
N ILE A 343 -13.96 -1.75 12.74
CA ILE A 343 -13.48 -2.90 13.53
C ILE A 343 -12.01 -2.65 13.87
N VAL A 344 -11.79 -2.06 15.04
CA VAL A 344 -10.47 -1.88 15.63
C VAL A 344 -10.07 -3.21 16.25
N ALA A 345 -9.27 -4.01 15.54
CA ALA A 345 -8.65 -5.18 16.14
C ALA A 345 -7.49 -4.72 17.03
N HIS A 346 -7.56 -5.04 18.32
CA HIS A 346 -6.46 -4.81 19.23
C HIS A 346 -5.47 -5.98 19.14
N PRO A 347 -4.16 -5.72 19.05
CA PRO A 347 -3.18 -6.79 19.08
C PRO A 347 -3.28 -7.51 20.44
N SER A 348 -3.38 -8.83 20.38
CA SER A 348 -3.28 -9.75 21.53
C SER A 348 -2.00 -9.53 22.34
N SER A 349 -0.90 -9.17 21.65
CA SER A 349 0.39 -8.93 22.30
C SER A 349 1.21 -7.87 21.58
N ILE A 350 1.98 -7.12 22.37
CA ILE A 350 2.79 -5.99 21.92
C ILE A 350 4.17 -6.12 22.56
N PHE A 351 5.22 -6.17 21.75
CA PHE A 351 6.60 -6.30 22.22
C PHE A 351 7.46 -5.18 21.66
N LEU A 352 8.35 -4.63 22.48
CA LEU A 352 9.48 -3.85 21.97
C LEU A 352 10.60 -4.83 21.67
N GLU A 353 10.96 -4.98 20.40
CA GLU A 353 12.01 -5.88 19.96
C GLU A 353 13.13 -5.09 19.26
N THR A 354 14.38 -5.44 19.55
CA THR A 354 15.53 -4.91 18.81
C THR A 354 15.78 -5.78 17.58
N VAL A 355 15.36 -5.29 16.42
CA VAL A 355 15.57 -5.95 15.13
C VAL A 355 16.69 -5.23 14.40
N ASN A 356 17.80 -5.92 14.14
CA ASN A 356 18.99 -5.36 13.48
C ASN A 356 19.60 -4.13 14.17
N GLY A 357 19.59 -4.12 15.51
CA GLY A 357 20.11 -3.01 16.31
C GLY A 357 19.19 -1.79 16.36
N VAL A 358 17.95 -1.91 15.87
CA VAL A 358 16.94 -0.86 15.93
C VAL A 358 15.72 -1.36 16.69
N ASP A 359 15.27 -0.59 17.68
CA ASP A 359 14.09 -0.91 18.47
C ASP A 359 12.82 -0.62 17.69
N ARG A 360 11.94 -1.62 17.61
CA ARG A 360 10.64 -1.55 16.91
C ARG A 360 9.57 -2.23 17.75
N TRP A 361 8.35 -1.72 17.67
CA TRP A 361 7.21 -2.39 18.26
C TRP A 361 6.70 -3.49 17.33
N ARG A 362 6.62 -4.70 17.84
CA ARG A 362 5.96 -5.85 17.21
C ARG A 362 4.55 -5.99 17.78
N LEU A 363 3.55 -5.84 16.93
CA LEU A 363 2.15 -6.05 17.22
C LEU A 363 1.75 -7.43 16.71
N ILE A 364 1.06 -8.21 17.53
CA ILE A 364 0.59 -9.55 17.16
C ILE A 364 -0.91 -9.64 17.42
N TRP A 365 -1.66 -10.01 16.40
CA TRP A 365 -3.05 -10.45 16.53
C TRP A 365 -3.04 -11.97 16.38
N ASP A 366 -3.07 -12.65 17.53
CA ASP A 366 -3.23 -14.09 17.60
C ASP A 366 -4.73 -14.38 17.65
N CYS A 367 -5.27 -14.82 16.53
CA CYS A 367 -6.69 -15.05 16.41
C CYS A 367 -7.11 -16.31 17.19
N ALA A 368 -6.21 -17.30 17.25
CA ALA A 368 -6.38 -18.58 17.94
C ALA A 368 -6.48 -18.44 19.46
N ALA A 369 -5.83 -17.44 20.05
CA ALA A 369 -5.76 -17.30 21.49
C ALA A 369 -6.90 -16.48 22.12
N ASP A 370 -7.41 -15.46 21.42
CA ASP A 370 -8.06 -14.33 22.11
C ASP A 370 -9.49 -13.98 21.65
N ASN A 371 -10.09 -14.69 20.69
CA ASN A 371 -11.41 -14.34 20.09
C ASN A 371 -11.50 -12.88 19.60
N ASN A 372 -10.36 -12.18 19.47
CA ASN A 372 -10.29 -10.73 19.25
C ASN A 372 -10.25 -10.35 17.76
N CYS A 373 -10.16 -11.33 16.86
CA CYS A 373 -10.18 -11.11 15.42
C CYS A 373 -11.58 -11.21 14.80
N THR A 374 -12.57 -11.74 15.53
CA THR A 374 -13.91 -12.04 15.00
C THR A 374 -14.94 -11.06 15.54
N GLY A 375 -15.33 -10.10 14.72
CA GLY A 375 -16.28 -9.04 15.08
C GLY A 375 -17.67 -9.49 15.58
N SER A 376 -18.03 -10.78 15.61
CA SER A 376 -19.24 -11.28 16.30
C SER A 376 -19.44 -12.83 16.26
N GLY A 377 -18.44 -13.67 16.56
CA GLY A 377 -18.67 -15.12 16.60
C GLY A 377 -17.50 -15.90 17.20
N ASN A 378 -17.79 -16.93 17.98
CA ASN A 378 -16.83 -17.78 18.72
C ASN A 378 -15.95 -18.69 17.81
N SER A 379 -15.45 -18.21 16.67
CA SER A 379 -14.32 -18.88 16.00
C SER A 379 -13.04 -18.18 16.41
N ASP A 380 -12.05 -18.99 16.80
CA ASP A 380 -10.72 -18.56 17.21
C ASP A 380 -9.84 -18.24 15.96
N GLU A 381 -10.41 -17.91 14.79
CA GLU A 381 -9.67 -17.74 13.53
C GLU A 381 -10.32 -16.63 12.70
N ILE A 382 -9.55 -15.94 11.83
CA ILE A 382 -10.18 -15.09 10.79
C ILE A 382 -10.52 -16.01 9.64
N ASP A 383 -11.76 -16.48 9.63
CA ASP A 383 -12.31 -17.23 8.51
C ASP A 383 -12.62 -16.25 7.38
N LEU A 384 -11.99 -16.47 6.23
CA LEU A 384 -12.23 -15.70 5.01
C LEU A 384 -12.88 -16.60 3.98
N ASP A 385 -14.16 -16.35 3.68
CA ASP A 385 -14.82 -16.99 2.53
C ASP A 385 -14.15 -16.54 1.22
N PRO A 386 -14.26 -17.34 0.13
CA PRO A 386 -13.81 -16.94 -1.21
C PRO A 386 -14.34 -15.56 -1.62
N GLY A 387 -13.45 -14.64 -1.95
CA GLY A 387 -13.73 -13.24 -2.31
C GLY A 387 -14.01 -12.31 -1.13
N GLU A 388 -13.93 -12.78 0.11
CA GLU A 388 -14.11 -11.95 1.30
C GLU A 388 -12.86 -11.08 1.56
N THR A 389 -13.08 -9.82 1.92
CA THR A 389 -12.03 -8.92 2.42
C THR A 389 -12.32 -8.54 3.86
N ARG A 390 -11.32 -8.69 4.74
CA ARG A 390 -11.34 -8.19 6.12
C ARG A 390 -10.38 -7.03 6.25
N SER A 391 -10.87 -5.94 6.84
CA SER A 391 -10.09 -4.74 7.11
C SER A 391 -9.84 -4.58 8.61
N PHE A 392 -8.62 -4.27 8.97
CA PHE A 392 -8.17 -4.00 10.34
C PHE A 392 -7.55 -2.62 10.38
N THR A 393 -7.94 -1.80 11.36
CA THR A 393 -7.31 -0.50 11.58
C THR A 393 -6.65 -0.41 12.94
N PHE A 394 -5.47 0.20 12.95
CA PHE A 394 -4.79 0.55 14.19
C PHE A 394 -4.11 1.91 14.06
N THR A 395 -3.91 2.59 15.19
CA THR A 395 -3.25 3.90 15.20
C THR A 395 -1.90 3.83 15.88
N THR A 396 -1.03 4.75 15.48
CA THR A 396 0.30 4.92 16.06
C THR A 396 0.57 6.40 16.25
N LYS A 397 1.42 6.74 17.22
CA LYS A 397 1.96 8.09 17.42
C LYS A 397 3.43 8.09 17.08
N THR A 398 3.89 9.16 16.43
CA THR A 398 5.29 9.31 16.02
C THR A 398 5.67 10.79 15.96
N SER A 399 6.93 11.09 16.26
CA SER A 399 7.57 12.38 15.93
C SER A 399 8.93 12.12 15.32
N GLN A 400 8.98 12.15 13.99
CA GLN A 400 10.21 11.89 13.27
C GLN A 400 10.99 13.18 13.07
N SER A 401 12.24 13.21 13.53
CA SER A 401 13.14 14.35 13.35
C SER A 401 13.98 14.26 12.09
N SER A 402 14.10 13.04 11.53
CA SER A 402 14.81 12.74 10.29
C SER A 402 13.84 12.54 9.14
N SER A 403 14.15 13.15 8.00
CA SER A 403 13.49 12.82 6.73
C SER A 403 13.86 11.39 6.33
N GLY A 404 12.87 10.59 5.96
CA GLY A 404 13.10 9.22 5.52
C GLY A 404 11.78 8.53 5.20
N ASN A 405 11.87 7.34 4.63
CA ASN A 405 10.73 6.45 4.49
C ASN A 405 10.71 5.51 5.71
N PHE A 406 9.56 5.40 6.36
CA PHE A 406 9.41 4.64 7.60
C PHE A 406 8.52 3.43 7.33
N TYR A 407 9.18 2.27 7.29
CA TYR A 407 8.62 1.01 6.83
C TYR A 407 7.91 0.26 7.94
N ASN A 408 6.75 -0.29 7.63
CA ASN A 408 6.02 -1.15 8.52
C ASN A 408 5.91 -2.55 7.88
N GLU A 409 6.46 -3.56 8.55
CA GLU A 409 6.76 -4.90 8.04
C GLU A 409 5.68 -5.89 8.50
N MET A 410 5.04 -6.56 7.54
CA MET A 410 3.79 -7.33 7.73
C MET A 410 4.00 -8.84 7.53
N LEU A 411 3.47 -9.67 8.44
CA LEU A 411 3.52 -11.14 8.36
C LEU A 411 2.15 -11.76 8.66
N LEU A 412 1.77 -12.76 7.86
CA LEU A 412 0.52 -13.51 7.99
C LEU A 412 0.80 -15.00 8.14
N PHE A 413 0.07 -15.67 9.02
CA PHE A 413 0.18 -17.11 9.27
C PHE A 413 -1.19 -17.80 9.14
N THR A 414 -1.19 -18.92 8.41
CA THR A 414 -2.28 -19.88 8.15
C THR A 414 -1.73 -21.30 8.47
N ASP A 415 -2.33 -22.40 7.99
CA ASP A 415 -1.58 -23.66 7.71
C ASP A 415 -0.71 -23.51 6.44
#